data_AF-A0A3D0J0V5-F1
#
_entry.id   AF-A0A3D0J0V5-F1
#
_cell.length_a   1.000
_cell.length_b   1.000
_cell.length_c   1.000
_cell.angle_alpha   90.00
_cell.angle_beta   90.00
_cell.angle_gamma   90.00
#
_symmetry.space_group_name_H-M   'P 1'
#
loop_
_entity.id
_entity.type
_entity.pdbx_description
1 polymer ?
#
loop_
_entity_poly.entity_id
_entity_poly.type
_entity_poly.pdbx_seq_one_letter_code
_entity_poly.pdbx_strand_id
1 'polypeptide(L)' 'LETASKILTDAASLHPKDPLIQFNLGCYAAQRGDLTTAQTYVRRAIELDHDLEKLAHQDPDLEPLRQAHLID' A
#
# COMPACT_ATOMS: atom_id res chain seq x y z
N LEU A 1 6.75 11.83 -5.40
CA LEU A 1 5.72 10.77 -5.31
C LEU A 1 5.48 10.11 -6.65
N GLU A 2 5.13 10.85 -7.71
CA GLU A 2 4.81 10.25 -9.02
C GLU A 2 5.93 9.42 -9.65
N THR A 3 7.19 9.88 -9.59
CA THR A 3 8.33 9.13 -10.15
C THR A 3 8.56 7.79 -9.44
N ALA A 4 8.40 7.74 -8.12
CA ALA A 4 8.58 6.52 -7.33
C ALA A 4 7.43 5.54 -7.56
N SER A 5 6.19 6.04 -7.62
CA SER A 5 5.02 5.24 -7.94
C SER A 5 5.12 4.58 -9.33
N LYS A 6 5.65 5.30 -10.33
CA LYS A 6 5.86 4.72 -11.67
C LYS A 6 6.85 3.56 -11.67
N ILE A 7 8.00 3.72 -11.00
CA ILE A 7 9.01 2.66 -10.87
C ILE A 7 8.43 1.43 -10.16
N LEU A 8 7.63 1.63 -9.12
CA LEU A 8 6.98 0.55 -8.38
C LEU A 8 5.91 -0.17 -9.20
N THR A 9 5.16 0.52 -10.06
CA THR A 9 4.20 -0.12 -10.97
C THR A 9 4.91 -1.02 -11.98
N ASP A 10 6.04 -0.58 -12.53
CA ASP A 10 6.85 -1.39 -13.43
C ASP A 10 7.41 -2.62 -12.68
N ALA A 11 7.91 -2.41 -11.44
CA ALA A 11 8.40 -3.48 -10.59
C ALA A 11 7.30 -4.48 -10.19
N ALA A 12 6.07 -4.02 -9.94
CA ALA A 12 4.92 -4.88 -9.63
C ALA A 12 4.55 -5.80 -10.79
N SER A 13 4.82 -5.37 -12.03
CA SER A 13 4.60 -6.20 -13.22
C SER A 13 5.60 -7.36 -13.30
N LEU A 14 6.82 -7.16 -12.80
CA LEU A 14 7.87 -8.18 -12.72
C LEU A 14 7.75 -9.05 -11.46
N HIS A 15 7.24 -8.47 -10.38
CA HIS A 15 7.17 -9.08 -9.05
C HIS A 15 5.79 -8.89 -8.41
N PRO A 16 4.71 -9.47 -8.99
CA PRO A 16 3.34 -9.24 -8.53
C PRO A 16 3.01 -9.84 -7.15
N LYS A 17 3.92 -10.63 -6.59
CA LYS A 17 3.79 -11.27 -5.28
C LYS A 17 4.77 -10.72 -4.24
N ASP A 18 5.53 -9.68 -4.57
CA ASP A 18 6.36 -9.01 -3.58
C ASP A 18 5.46 -8.15 -2.67
N PRO A 19 5.36 -8.49 -1.37
CA PRO A 19 4.45 -7.81 -0.46
C PRO A 19 4.84 -6.34 -0.23
N LEU A 20 6.13 -6.00 -0.26
CA LEU A 20 6.61 -4.63 -0.04
C LEU A 20 6.31 -3.73 -1.23
N ILE A 21 6.35 -4.28 -2.45
CA ILE A 21 5.93 -3.52 -3.64
C ILE A 21 4.45 -3.16 -3.57
N GLN A 22 3.60 -4.13 -3.20
CA GLN A 22 2.17 -3.88 -2.99
C GLN A 22 1.94 -2.85 -1.87
N PHE A 23 2.64 -3.00 -0.74
CA PHE A 23 2.54 -2.08 0.39
C PHE A 23 2.86 -0.63 -0.01
N ASN A 24 4.00 -0.43 -0.68
CA ASN A 24 4.44 0.89 -1.11
C ASN A 24 3.48 1.53 -2.13
N LEU A 25 2.91 0.74 -3.06
CA LEU A 25 1.86 1.23 -3.96
C LEU A 25 0.61 1.69 -3.19
N GLY A 26 0.27 0.96 -2.12
CA GLY A 26 -0.78 1.36 -1.17
C GLY A 26 -0.49 2.71 -0.51
N CYS A 27 0.72 2.90 0.04
CA CYS A 27 1.16 4.16 0.64
C CYS A 27 1.05 5.34 -0.35
N TYR A 28 1.52 5.16 -1.59
CA TYR A 28 1.43 6.22 -2.60
C TYR A 28 0.00 6.57 -2.99
N ALA A 29 -0.88 5.58 -3.09
CA ALA A 29 -2.29 5.82 -3.36
C ALA A 29 -2.97 6.57 -2.19
N ALA A 30 -2.66 6.19 -0.95
CA ALA A 30 -3.19 6.84 0.25
C ALA A 30 -2.77 8.32 0.31
N GLN A 31 -1.49 8.61 0.08
CA GLN A 31 -0.96 9.99 0.04
C GLN A 31 -1.54 10.84 -1.09
N ARG A 32 -2.12 10.22 -2.13
CA ARG A 32 -2.82 10.91 -3.23
C ARG A 32 -4.33 11.03 -3.00
N GLY A 33 -4.85 10.50 -1.89
CA GLY A 33 -6.28 10.48 -1.58
C GLY A 33 -7.07 9.42 -2.34
N ASP A 34 -6.42 8.53 -3.10
CA ASP A 34 -7.08 7.39 -3.75
C ASP A 34 -7.19 6.22 -2.77
N LEU A 35 -8.10 6.38 -1.80
CA LEU A 35 -8.24 5.46 -0.68
C LEU A 35 -8.71 4.06 -1.12
N THR A 36 -9.50 3.96 -2.19
CA THR A 36 -9.96 2.68 -2.75
C THR A 36 -8.79 1.87 -3.30
N THR A 37 -7.93 2.51 -4.10
CA THR A 37 -6.73 1.87 -4.64
C THR A 37 -5.75 1.53 -3.52
N ALA A 38 -5.60 2.44 -2.55
CA ALA A 38 -4.70 2.24 -1.42
C ALA A 38 -5.10 1.02 -0.58
N GLN A 39 -6.38 0.91 -0.20
CA GLN A 39 -6.90 -0.24 0.56
C GLN A 39 -6.64 -1.55 -0.19
N THR A 40 -6.88 -1.55 -1.51
CA THR A 40 -6.68 -2.75 -2.34
C THR A 40 -5.24 -3.25 -2.28
N TYR A 41 -4.28 -2.33 -2.43
CA TYR A 41 -2.85 -2.66 -2.38
C TYR A 41 -2.36 -3.06 -0.99
N VAL A 42 -2.76 -2.32 0.06
CA VAL A 42 -2.38 -2.63 1.44
C VAL A 42 -2.93 -4.00 1.87
N ARG A 43 -4.20 -4.29 1.57
CA ARG A 43 -4.78 -5.61 1.84
C ARG A 43 -4.03 -6.71 1.11
N ARG A 44 -3.67 -6.48 -0.15
CA ARG A 44 -2.89 -7.47 -0.92
C ARG A 44 -1.50 -7.70 -0.33
N ALA A 45 -0.86 -6.67 0.18
CA ALA A 45 0.41 -6.78 0.88
C ALA A 45 0.27 -7.66 2.14
N ILE A 46 -0.75 -7.41 2.96
CA ILE A 46 -1.04 -8.18 4.19
C ILE A 46 -1.37 -9.64 3.87
N GLU A 47 -2.14 -9.91 2.81
CA GLU A 47 -2.41 -11.28 2.35
C GLU A 47 -1.14 -12.06 1.98
N LEU A 48 -0.13 -11.36 1.46
CA LEU A 48 1.15 -11.94 1.05
C LEU A 48 2.13 -12.07 2.23
N ASP A 49 2.12 -11.12 3.14
CA ASP A 49 2.92 -11.08 4.37
C ASP A 49 2.14 -10.41 5.50
N HIS A 50 1.70 -11.22 6.47
CA HIS A 50 0.84 -10.76 7.56
C HIS A 50 1.58 -9.84 8.54
N ASP A 51 2.92 -9.86 8.58
CA ASP A 51 3.68 -8.96 9.45
C ASP A 51 3.52 -7.48 9.03
N LEU A 52 3.12 -7.24 7.78
CA LEU A 52 2.82 -5.91 7.26
C LEU A 52 1.54 -5.30 7.82
N GLU A 53 0.65 -6.09 8.44
CA GLU A 53 -0.54 -5.56 9.10
C GLU A 53 -0.14 -4.59 10.23
N LYS A 54 0.81 -5.02 11.07
CA LYS A 54 1.35 -4.18 12.14
C LYS A 54 2.01 -2.92 11.58
N LEU A 55 2.70 -3.03 10.46
CA LEU A 55 3.31 -1.87 9.79
C LEU A 55 2.22 -0.93 9.25
N ALA A 56 1.15 -1.47 8.65
CA ALA A 56 0.05 -0.68 8.11
C ALA A 56 -0.64 0.18 9.17
N HIS A 57 -0.73 -0.33 10.40
CA HIS A 57 -1.28 0.37 11.55
C HIS A 57 -0.38 1.49 12.10
N GLN A 58 0.91 1.51 11.75
CA GLN A 58 1.90 2.46 12.27
C GLN A 58 2.42 3.44 11.21
N ASP A 59 2.36 3.06 9.93
CA ASP A 59 2.93 3.85 8.85
C ASP A 59 2.17 5.18 8.68
N PRO A 60 2.84 6.34 8.73
CA PRO A 60 2.19 7.63 8.58
C PRO A 60 1.58 7.83 7.20
N ASP A 61 2.08 7.17 6.15
CA ASP A 61 1.54 7.30 4.81
C ASP A 61 0.12 6.72 4.69
N LEU A 62 -0.20 5.77 5.57
CA LEU A 62 -1.49 5.08 5.64
C LEU A 62 -2.44 5.67 6.67
N GLU A 63 -2.09 6.79 7.31
CA GLU A 63 -2.99 7.55 8.18
C GLU A 63 -4.35 7.86 7.53
N PRO A 64 -4.44 8.25 6.23
CA PRO A 64 -5.73 8.47 5.58
C PRO A 64 -6.64 7.25 5.57
N LEU A 65 -6.08 6.04 5.47
CA LEU A 65 -6.86 4.81 5.50
C LEU A 65 -7.33 4.46 6.91
N ARG A 66 -6.50 4.70 7.94
CA ARG A 66 -6.92 4.54 9.34
C ARG A 66 -8.05 5.50 9.72
N GLN A 67 -7.94 6.77 9.33
CA GLN A 67 -9.00 7.77 9.57
C GLN A 67 -10.31 7.41 8.86
N ALA A 68 -10.20 6.79 7.68
CA ALA A 68 -11.34 6.29 6.92
C ALA A 68 -11.87 4.93 7.41
N HIS A 69 -11.23 4.30 8.40
CA HIS A 69 -11.56 2.96 8.90
C HIS A 69 -11.54 1.89 7.78
N LEU A 70 -10.53 1.96 6.92
CA LEU A 70 -10.36 1.09 5.74
C LEU A 70 -9.24 0.04 5.91
N ILE A 71 -8.55 0.05 7.04
CA ILE A 71 -7.62 -1.01 7.46
C ILE A 71 -8.04 -1.38 8.88
N ASP A 72 -8.43 -2.64 9.06
CA ASP A 72 -8.83 -3.21 10.36
C ASP A 72 -7.62 -3.70 11.15
#